data_AF-A0A7J7KI60-F1
#
_entry.id   AF-A0A7J7KI60-F1
#
_cell.length_a   1.000
_cell.length_b   1.000
_cell.length_c   1.000
_cell.angle_alpha   90.00
_cell.angle_beta   90.00
_cell.angle_gamma   90.00
#
_symmetry.space_group_name_H-M   'P 1'
#
loop_
_entity.id
_entity.type
_entity.pdbx_description
1 polymer ?
#
loop_
_entity_poly.entity_id
_entity_poly.type
_entity_poly.pdbx_seq_one_letter_code
_entity_poly.pdbx_strand_id
1 'polypeptide(L)'
;MSLCARLVERGKFSPACPDELLENSYEEALLLKNEAMGSTTACIISLDTEASKLYTANLGDSGYMVVRNGRILARSQEQQHYFNSPFQLTLVPPAYRGRVLSDRYITHFGRGDNLV
;
A
#
# COMPACT_ATOMS: atom_id res chain seq x y z
N MET A 1 -3.68 -3.07 -8.94
CA MET A 1 -2.50 -3.95 -8.76
C MET A 1 -1.70 -4.25 -10.03
N SER A 2 -2.29 -4.32 -11.24
CA SER A 2 -1.53 -4.55 -12.49
C SER A 2 -0.42 -3.52 -12.75
N LEU A 3 -0.64 -2.25 -12.36
CA LEU A 3 0.37 -1.21 -12.47
C LEU A 3 1.56 -1.44 -11.55
N CYS A 4 1.33 -1.87 -10.29
CA CYS A 4 2.42 -2.27 -9.39
C CYS A 4 3.20 -3.45 -9.99
N ALA A 5 2.51 -4.49 -10.46
CA ALA A 5 3.15 -5.66 -11.07
C ALA A 5 4.05 -5.26 -12.25
N ARG A 6 3.54 -4.41 -13.15
CA ARG A 6 4.32 -3.90 -14.28
C ARG A 6 5.52 -3.05 -13.86
N LEU A 7 5.42 -2.26 -12.78
CA LEU A 7 6.57 -1.50 -12.24
C LEU A 7 7.63 -2.45 -11.67
N VAL A 8 7.21 -3.51 -10.99
CA VAL A 8 8.10 -4.58 -10.50
C VAL A 8 8.81 -5.29 -11.65
N GLU A 9 8.07 -5.74 -12.66
CA GLU A 9 8.62 -6.41 -13.85
C GLU A 9 9.62 -5.55 -14.62
N ARG A 10 9.44 -4.22 -14.61
CA ARG A 10 10.34 -3.26 -15.24
C ARG A 10 11.54 -2.87 -14.38
N GLY A 11 11.66 -3.42 -13.17
CA GLY A 11 12.69 -3.01 -12.20
C GLY A 11 12.55 -1.56 -11.73
N LYS A 12 11.36 -0.96 -11.87
CA LYS A 12 11.06 0.41 -11.45
C LYS A 12 10.45 0.44 -10.05
N PHE A 13 11.14 -0.18 -9.09
CA PHE A 13 10.75 -0.15 -7.68
C PHE A 13 11.97 -0.41 -6.80
N SER A 14 11.91 0.06 -5.56
CA SER A 14 12.84 -0.31 -4.50
C SER A 14 12.17 -1.34 -3.58
N PRO A 15 12.70 -2.57 -3.44
CA PRO A 15 12.17 -3.54 -2.48
C PRO A 15 12.17 -3.04 -1.03
N ALA A 16 13.03 -2.06 -0.69
CA ALA A 16 13.09 -1.45 0.64
C ALA A 16 12.06 -0.32 0.84
N CYS A 17 11.42 0.15 -0.24
CA CYS A 17 10.42 1.23 -0.24
C CYS A 17 9.12 0.77 -0.95
N PRO A 18 8.36 -0.18 -0.38
CA PRO A 18 7.12 -0.68 -0.98
C PRO A 18 6.01 0.38 -1.10
N ASP A 19 6.10 1.47 -0.35
CA ASP A 19 5.23 2.65 -0.43
C ASP A 19 5.44 3.40 -1.76
N GLU A 20 6.69 3.57 -2.21
CA GLU A 20 7.00 4.20 -3.50
C GLU A 20 6.40 3.39 -4.66
N LEU A 21 6.37 2.06 -4.56
CA LEU A 21 5.74 1.21 -5.57
C LEU A 21 4.24 1.51 -5.67
N LEU A 22 3.58 1.68 -4.51
CA LEU A 22 2.16 1.99 -4.44
C LEU A 22 1.87 3.40 -4.96
N GLU A 23 2.63 4.39 -4.52
CA GLU A 23 2.54 5.79 -4.95
C GLU A 23 2.74 5.93 -6.46
N ASN A 24 3.85 5.44 -7.01
CA ASN A 24 4.14 5.52 -8.44
C ASN A 24 3.08 4.81 -9.29
N SER A 25 2.57 3.66 -8.80
CA SER A 25 1.51 2.94 -9.51
C SER A 25 0.19 3.72 -9.53
N TYR A 26 -0.11 4.45 -8.46
CA TYR A 26 -1.32 5.26 -8.35
C TYR A 26 -1.23 6.53 -9.18
N GLU A 27 -0.08 7.22 -9.17
CA GLU A 27 0.19 8.34 -10.06
C GLU A 27 0.05 7.94 -11.53
N GLU A 28 0.58 6.78 -11.93
CA GLU A 28 0.37 6.28 -13.29
C GLU A 28 -1.11 5.98 -13.57
N ALA A 29 -1.86 5.46 -12.59
CA ALA A 29 -3.29 5.21 -12.74
C ALA A 29 -4.08 6.51 -12.97
N LEU A 30 -3.72 7.59 -12.27
CA LEU A 30 -4.31 8.93 -12.45
C LEU A 30 -4.03 9.49 -13.85
N LEU A 31 -2.87 9.19 -14.43
CA LEU A 31 -2.46 9.67 -15.75
C LEU A 31 -3.11 8.89 -16.91
N LEU A 32 -3.35 7.59 -16.73
CA LEU A 32 -3.91 6.73 -17.79
C LEU A 32 -5.36 7.09 -18.17
N LYS A 33 -6.01 8.03 -17.45
CA LYS A 33 -7.41 8.45 -17.66
C LYS A 33 -8.35 7.27 -17.88
N ASN A 34 -8.06 6.16 -17.19
CA ASN A 34 -8.80 4.92 -17.38
C ASN A 34 -10.24 5.10 -16.89
N GLU A 35 -11.21 4.49 -17.57
CA GLU A 35 -12.64 4.57 -17.17
C GLU A 35 -12.94 3.77 -15.90
N ALA A 36 -11.94 3.07 -15.36
CA ALA A 36 -12.01 2.37 -14.09
C ALA A 36 -12.22 3.36 -12.94
N MET A 37 -13.48 3.63 -12.60
CA MET A 37 -13.89 4.29 -11.38
C MET A 37 -13.86 3.28 -10.23
N GLY A 38 -13.26 3.67 -9.12
CA GLY A 38 -13.27 2.86 -7.91
C GLY A 38 -12.26 3.32 -6.90
N SER A 39 -12.23 2.61 -5.77
CA SER A 39 -11.25 2.81 -4.74
C SER A 39 -10.68 1.48 -4.26
N THR A 40 -9.55 1.54 -3.58
CA THR A 40 -8.88 0.34 -3.07
C THR A 40 -8.14 0.65 -1.78
N THR A 41 -8.19 -0.30 -0.84
CA THR A 41 -7.15 -0.47 0.17
C THR A 41 -5.94 -1.14 -0.48
N ALA A 42 -4.78 -1.13 0.18
CA ALA A 42 -3.60 -1.80 -0.36
C ALA A 42 -2.63 -2.21 0.74
N CYS A 43 -2.10 -3.43 0.65
CA CYS A 43 -1.04 -3.93 1.51
C CYS A 43 0.05 -4.55 0.64
N ILE A 44 1.26 -3.99 0.70
CA ILE A 44 2.45 -4.50 0.01
C ILE A 44 3.47 -4.94 1.05
N ILE A 45 4.03 -6.12 0.85
CA ILE A 45 5.11 -6.68 1.67
C ILE A 45 6.26 -7.04 0.73
N SER A 46 7.46 -6.63 1.10
CA SER A 46 8.71 -7.00 0.44
C SER A 46 9.59 -7.73 1.43
N LEU A 47 10.07 -8.91 1.04
CA LEU A 47 10.94 -9.76 1.85
C LEU A 47 12.35 -9.74 1.30
N ASP A 48 13.27 -9.21 2.10
CA ASP A 48 14.70 -9.28 1.86
C ASP A 48 15.27 -10.42 2.71
N THR A 49 15.51 -11.56 2.07
CA THR A 49 16.03 -12.77 2.75
C THR A 49 17.50 -12.64 3.11
N GLU A 50 18.28 -11.86 2.36
CA GLU A 50 19.71 -11.68 2.63
C GLU A 50 19.92 -10.81 3.86
N ALA A 51 19.17 -9.71 3.97
CA ALA A 51 19.19 -8.85 5.14
C ALA A 51 18.27 -9.32 6.29
N SER A 52 17.47 -10.37 6.07
CA SER A 52 16.43 -10.85 7.00
C SER A 52 15.46 -9.74 7.43
N LYS A 53 14.97 -8.95 6.45
CA LYS A 53 14.09 -7.80 6.68
C LYS A 53 12.78 -7.94 5.94
N LEU A 54 11.70 -7.47 6.58
CA LEU A 54 10.44 -7.19 5.92
C LEU A 54 10.26 -5.68 5.79
N TYR A 55 9.92 -5.23 4.59
CA TYR A 55 9.46 -3.87 4.33
C TYR A 55 7.98 -3.94 3.99
N THR A 56 7.19 -3.04 4.57
CA THR A 56 5.74 -3.06 4.39
C THR A 56 5.19 -1.68 4.09
N ALA A 57 4.13 -1.64 3.30
CA ALA A 57 3.31 -0.45 3.07
C ALA A 57 1.84 -0.87 3.15
N ASN A 58 1.10 -0.29 4.08
CA ASN A 58 -0.32 -0.57 4.27
C ASN A 58 -1.13 0.73 4.18
N LEU A 59 -2.19 0.70 3.37
CA LEU A 59 -3.20 1.73 3.24
C LEU A 59 -4.58 1.10 3.48
N GLY A 60 -5.28 1.58 4.49
CA GLY A 60 -6.62 1.11 4.84
C GLY A 60 -6.63 0.02 5.91
N ASP A 61 -7.65 -0.83 5.88
CA ASP A 61 -7.88 -1.94 6.82
C ASP A 61 -7.48 -3.32 6.26
N SER A 62 -6.84 -3.34 5.09
CA SER A 62 -5.98 -4.46 4.70
C SER A 62 -4.82 -4.59 5.69
N GLY A 63 -4.13 -5.73 5.67
CA GLY A 63 -3.08 -5.91 6.64
C GLY A 63 -2.26 -7.18 6.52
N TYR A 64 -1.29 -7.27 7.43
CA TYR A 64 -0.39 -8.40 7.57
C TYR A 64 -0.19 -8.75 9.04
N MET A 65 0.26 -9.99 9.28
CA MET A 65 0.65 -10.48 10.58
C MET A 65 1.85 -11.41 10.42
N VAL A 66 2.89 -11.18 11.22
CA VAL A 66 4.07 -12.03 11.27
C VAL A 66 3.95 -12.96 12.46
N VAL A 67 3.89 -14.26 12.20
CA VAL A 67 3.81 -15.30 13.24
C VAL A 67 5.07 -16.15 13.19
N ARG A 68 5.73 -16.32 14.35
CA ARG A 68 6.90 -17.18 14.51
C ARG A 68 6.77 -17.97 15.81
N ASN A 69 6.97 -19.28 15.75
CA ASN A 69 6.88 -20.18 16.91
C ASN A 69 5.56 -20.02 17.70
N GLY A 70 4.44 -19.89 16.99
CA GLY A 70 3.11 -19.71 17.60
C GLY A 70 2.87 -18.35 18.26
N ARG A 71 3.77 -17.37 18.09
CA ARG A 71 3.65 -16.02 18.63
C ARG A 71 3.54 -14.98 17.52
N ILE A 72 2.72 -13.95 17.75
CA ILE A 72 2.61 -12.78 16.87
C ILE A 72 3.80 -11.86 17.18
N LEU A 73 4.68 -11.66 16.20
CA LEU A 73 5.83 -10.75 16.32
C LEU A 73 5.49 -9.33 15.87
N ALA A 74 4.69 -9.20 14.82
CA ALA A 74 4.28 -7.92 14.26
C ALA A 74 2.92 -8.06 13.59
N ARG A 75 2.17 -6.97 13.51
CA ARG A 75 0.93 -6.85 12.72
C ARG A 75 0.76 -5.42 12.25
N SER A 76 0.14 -5.25 11.09
CA SER A 76 -0.27 -3.91 10.63
C SER A 76 -1.31 -3.31 11.57
N GLN A 77 -1.29 -1.99 11.67
CA GLN A 77 -2.37 -1.20 12.24
C GLN A 77 -3.40 -0.89 11.14
N GLU A 78 -4.67 -1.12 11.42
CA GLU A 78 -5.77 -0.72 10.54
C GLU A 78 -5.87 0.81 10.47
N GLN A 79 -6.09 1.35 9.28
CA GLN A 79 -6.24 2.78 9.03
C GLN A 79 -7.67 3.06 8.57
N GLN A 80 -8.45 3.75 9.41
CA GLN A 80 -9.86 4.05 9.16
C GLN A 80 -10.19 5.47 9.60
N HIS A 81 -11.12 6.12 8.90
CA HIS A 81 -11.70 7.41 9.32
C HIS A 81 -12.65 7.24 10.50
N TYR A 82 -13.43 6.16 10.46
CA TYR A 82 -14.39 5.70 11.46
C TYR A 82 -14.73 4.24 11.16
N PHE A 83 -15.58 3.62 11.99
CA PHE A 83 -15.93 2.20 11.87
C PHE A 83 -16.33 1.83 10.44
N ASN A 84 -15.62 0.85 9.88
CA ASN A 84 -15.88 0.29 8.56
C ASN A 84 -15.75 1.31 7.40
N SER A 85 -14.91 2.34 7.59
CA SER A 85 -14.56 3.33 6.55
C SER A 85 -13.04 3.46 6.43
N PRO A 86 -12.38 2.50 5.74
CA PRO A 86 -10.93 2.47 5.62
C PRO A 86 -10.38 3.60 4.76
N PHE A 87 -9.12 3.93 5.01
CA PHE A 87 -8.35 4.79 4.12
C PHE A 87 -8.17 4.11 2.76
N GLN A 88 -8.26 4.89 1.68
CA GLN A 88 -8.29 4.32 0.34
C GLN A 88 -7.72 5.26 -0.72
N LEU A 89 -7.08 4.66 -1.73
CA LEU A 89 -6.80 5.33 -3.00
C LEU A 89 -8.05 5.35 -3.85
N THR A 90 -8.32 6.46 -4.55
CA THR A 90 -9.58 6.64 -5.28
C THR A 90 -9.34 7.18 -6.69
N LEU A 91 -9.77 6.41 -7.70
CA LEU A 91 -9.84 6.84 -9.09
C LEU A 91 -11.26 7.27 -9.40
N VAL A 92 -11.45 8.56 -9.64
CA VAL A 92 -12.72 9.12 -10.11
C VAL A 92 -12.51 10.12 -11.25
N PRO A 93 -13.49 10.24 -12.16
CA PRO A 93 -13.50 11.29 -13.17
C PRO A 93 -13.40 12.69 -12.55
N PRO A 94 -12.83 13.68 -13.27
CA PRO A 94 -12.67 15.05 -12.76
C PRO A 94 -13.95 15.67 -12.20
N ALA A 95 -15.12 15.35 -12.78
CA ALA A 95 -16.42 15.85 -12.34
C ALA A 95 -16.80 15.45 -10.90
N TYR A 96 -16.21 14.38 -10.36
CA TYR A 96 -16.48 13.88 -9.01
C TYR A 96 -15.33 14.14 -8.02
N ARG A 97 -14.23 14.78 -8.45
CA ARG A 97 -13.12 15.14 -7.56
C ARG A 97 -13.61 16.09 -6.47
N GLY A 98 -13.21 15.83 -5.22
CA GLY A 98 -13.65 16.59 -4.05
C GLY A 98 -15.04 16.21 -3.52
N ARG A 99 -15.73 15.25 -4.16
CA ARG A 99 -17.00 14.67 -3.67
C ARG A 99 -16.86 13.24 -3.17
N VAL A 100 -15.66 12.68 -3.27
CA VAL A 100 -15.31 11.34 -2.81
C VAL A 100 -14.11 11.42 -1.89
N LEU A 101 -14.04 10.52 -0.90
CA LEU A 101 -12.87 10.37 -0.06
C LEU A 101 -11.71 9.85 -0.93
N SER A 102 -10.57 10.51 -0.84
CA SER A 102 -9.31 10.05 -1.41
C SER A 102 -8.24 10.37 -0.41
N ASP A 103 -7.62 9.34 0.13
CA ASP A 103 -6.57 9.48 1.12
C ASP A 103 -5.23 9.59 0.42
N ARG A 104 -4.34 10.38 1.01
CA ARG A 104 -2.91 10.31 0.69
C ARG A 104 -2.27 9.32 1.63
N TYR A 105 -1.18 8.70 1.19
CA TYR A 105 -0.36 7.86 2.05
C TYR A 105 -0.02 8.61 3.34
N ILE A 106 -0.52 8.09 4.45
CA ILE A 106 0.04 8.41 5.76
C ILE A 106 1.04 7.30 6.03
N THR A 107 2.30 7.61 5.79
CA THR A 107 3.43 6.77 6.16
C THR A 107 3.53 6.72 7.68
N HIS A 108 2.77 5.81 8.30
CA HIS A 108 3.19 5.24 9.58
C HIS A 108 4.29 4.21 9.27
N PHE A 109 5.45 4.70 8.87
CA PHE A 109 6.63 3.87 8.70
C PHE A 109 7.11 3.40 10.08
N GLY A 110 6.94 2.12 10.35
CA GLY A 110 8.01 1.35 10.97
C GLY A 110 9.13 1.20 9.94
N ARG A 111 10.04 2.18 9.85
CA ARG A 111 11.31 1.99 9.13
C ARG A 111 12.07 0.88 9.87
N GLY A 112 12.07 -0.32 9.30
CA GLY A 112 12.93 -1.42 9.74
C GLY A 112 12.44 -2.14 10.99
N ASP A 113 11.28 -2.79 10.90
CA ASP A 113 11.00 -3.91 11.80
C ASP A 113 12.02 -5.01 11.49
N ASN A 114 13.15 -4.97 12.21
CA ASN A 114 14.11 -6.05 12.22
C ASN A 114 13.39 -7.28 12.77
N LEU A 115 12.99 -8.18 11.87
CA LEU A 115 12.55 -9.52 12.27
C LEU A 115 13.79 -10.33 12.63
N VAL A 116 14.33 -10.06 13.82
CA VAL A 116 15.21 -11.03 14.49
C VAL A 116 14.43 -12.31 14.73
#